data_AF-A0A497HL87-F1
#
_entry.id   AF-A0A497HL87-F1
#
_cell.length_a   1.000
_cell.length_b   1.000
_cell.length_c   1.000
_cell.angle_alpha   90.00
_cell.angle_beta   90.00
_cell.angle_gamma   90.00
#
_symmetry.space_group_name_H-M   'P 1'
#
loop_
_entity.id
_entity.type
_entity.pdbx_description
1 polymer ?
#
loop_
_entity_poly.entity_id
_entity_poly.type
_entity_poly.pdbx_seq_one_letter_code
_entity_poly.pdbx_strand_id
1 'polypeptide(L)'
;MKVKILRETVDELEFEIVGEDHTFCNLLKAKLNSMEGTLAAYRIDHPLVSHPRFFIKVRGTKFEEKIPIEKIKVKGLGPKRIEKLKSVGIEHANDLEGKDLGKLSNELQIPKNVLEKILQEAKKVHPSIARKILIRGLEELEKEFIKLRDEI
;
A
#
# COMPACT_ATOMS: atom_id res chain seq x y z
N MET A 1 6.76 -16.53 7.42
CA MET A 1 7.39 -15.24 7.09
C MET A 1 7.20 -14.19 8.19
N LYS A 2 8.26 -13.49 8.59
CA LYS A 2 8.18 -12.20 9.33
C LYS A 2 8.98 -11.14 8.58
N VAL A 3 8.50 -9.90 8.55
CA VAL A 3 9.18 -8.77 7.89
C VAL A 3 9.62 -7.77 8.94
N LYS A 4 10.90 -7.37 8.88
CA LYS A 4 11.47 -6.33 9.74
C LYS A 4 11.95 -5.17 8.89
N ILE A 5 11.32 -4.01 9.03
CA ILE A 5 11.73 -2.79 8.33
C ILE A 5 13.01 -2.26 8.99
N LEU A 6 14.01 -1.96 8.18
CA LEU A 6 15.29 -1.40 8.62
C LEU A 6 15.36 0.10 8.36
N ARG A 7 14.93 0.52 7.18
CA ARG A 7 14.91 1.92 6.75
C ARG A 7 13.76 2.13 5.78
N GLU A 8 13.04 3.23 5.94
CA GLU A 8 11.96 3.63 5.06
C GLU A 8 12.10 5.14 4.79
N THR A 9 12.17 5.50 3.53
CA THR A 9 12.15 6.88 3.03
C THR A 9 11.03 7.02 2.02
N VAL A 10 10.81 8.17 1.38
CA VAL A 10 9.70 8.33 0.42
C VAL A 10 9.84 7.38 -0.77
N ASP A 11 11.05 7.21 -1.30
CA ASP A 11 11.34 6.46 -2.53
C ASP A 11 12.17 5.18 -2.30
N GLU A 12 12.68 4.96 -1.09
CA GLU A 12 13.49 3.77 -0.76
C GLU A 12 12.93 3.01 0.45
N LEU A 13 13.03 1.67 0.38
CA LEU A 13 12.67 0.76 1.46
C LEU A 13 13.73 -0.33 1.63
N GLU A 14 14.20 -0.51 2.85
CA GLU A 14 15.05 -1.62 3.27
C GLU A 14 14.38 -2.46 4.34
N PHE A 15 14.39 -3.78 4.17
CA PHE A 15 13.79 -4.71 5.13
C PHE A 15 14.45 -6.09 5.10
N GLU A 16 14.31 -6.80 6.21
CA GLU A 16 14.71 -8.21 6.38
C GLU A 16 13.49 -9.13 6.31
N ILE A 17 13.61 -10.25 5.61
CA ILE A 17 12.58 -11.30 5.54
C ILE A 17 13.06 -12.51 6.32
N VAL A 18 12.39 -12.82 7.43
CA VAL A 18 12.70 -13.98 8.27
C VAL A 18 11.84 -15.17 7.83
N GLY A 19 12.51 -16.29 7.54
CA GLY A 19 11.88 -17.56 7.19
C GLY A 19 11.65 -17.78 5.70
N GLU A 20 12.23 -16.95 4.84
CA GLU A 20 12.22 -17.12 3.38
C GLU A 20 13.65 -17.28 2.84
N ASP A 21 13.79 -17.95 1.71
CA ASP A 21 15.08 -18.30 1.09
C ASP A 21 15.29 -17.63 -0.27
N HIS A 22 16.35 -18.02 -0.99
CA HIS A 22 16.66 -17.51 -2.33
C HIS A 22 15.53 -17.70 -3.34
N THR A 23 14.69 -18.71 -3.18
CA THR A 23 13.61 -19.04 -4.12
C THR A 23 12.58 -17.91 -4.12
N PHE A 24 12.01 -17.62 -2.94
CA PHE A 24 11.07 -16.52 -2.78
C PHE A 24 11.74 -15.17 -3.08
N CYS A 25 12.97 -14.99 -2.61
CA CYS A 25 13.67 -13.72 -2.79
C CYS A 25 13.95 -13.40 -4.26
N ASN A 26 14.34 -14.40 -5.06
CA ASN A 26 14.55 -14.22 -6.50
C ASN A 26 13.25 -13.92 -7.24
N LEU A 27 12.16 -14.62 -6.91
CA LEU A 27 10.84 -14.37 -7.48
C LEU A 27 10.39 -12.94 -7.20
N LEU A 28 10.42 -12.52 -5.93
CA LEU A 28 10.04 -11.18 -5.53
C LEU A 28 10.90 -10.11 -6.20
N LYS A 29 12.23 -10.31 -6.24
CA LYS A 29 13.16 -9.42 -6.96
C LYS A 29 12.80 -9.29 -8.44
N ALA A 30 12.53 -10.40 -9.12
CA ALA A 30 12.17 -10.38 -10.54
C ALA A 30 10.86 -9.61 -10.77
N LYS A 31 9.84 -9.89 -9.94
CA LYS A 31 8.55 -9.19 -10.01
C LYS A 31 8.67 -7.69 -9.78
N LEU A 32 9.41 -7.28 -8.76
CA LEU A 32 9.57 -5.86 -8.46
C LEU A 32 10.33 -5.13 -9.56
N ASN A 33 11.36 -5.75 -10.15
CA ASN A 33 12.10 -5.16 -11.27
C ASN A 33 11.30 -5.13 -12.58
N SER A 34 10.21 -5.90 -12.72
CA SER A 34 9.31 -5.76 -13.87
C SER A 34 8.37 -4.55 -13.74
N MET A 35 8.32 -3.90 -12.57
CA MET A 35 7.49 -2.73 -12.34
C MET A 35 8.21 -1.46 -12.78
N GLU A 36 7.49 -0.56 -13.45
CA GLU A 36 8.07 0.66 -14.01
C GLU A 36 8.71 1.54 -12.93
N GLY A 37 9.94 2.00 -13.21
CA GLY A 37 10.69 2.89 -12.31
C GLY A 37 11.18 2.23 -11.02
N THR A 38 11.12 0.90 -10.91
CA THR A 38 11.50 0.17 -9.69
C THR A 38 12.83 -0.53 -9.86
N LEU A 39 13.72 -0.36 -8.87
CA LEU A 39 14.95 -1.12 -8.72
C LEU A 39 14.85 -1.95 -7.43
N ALA A 40 14.90 -3.26 -7.56
CA ALA A 40 14.89 -4.18 -6.43
C ALA A 40 16.12 -5.08 -6.42
N ALA A 41 16.78 -5.17 -5.27
CA ALA A 41 17.89 -6.07 -5.03
C ALA A 41 17.74 -6.72 -3.66
N TYR A 42 18.34 -7.89 -3.48
CA TYR A 42 18.52 -8.46 -2.15
C TYR A 42 19.91 -9.04 -2.01
N ARG A 43 20.38 -9.14 -0.76
CA ARG A 43 21.62 -9.81 -0.41
C ARG A 43 21.41 -10.69 0.82
N ILE A 44 22.21 -11.75 0.91
CA ILE A 44 22.33 -12.57 2.11
C ILE A 44 23.79 -12.48 2.53
N ASP A 45 24.05 -11.84 3.66
CA ASP A 45 25.43 -11.57 4.11
C ASP A 45 26.16 -12.89 4.47
N HIS A 46 25.46 -13.82 5.14
CA HIS A 46 25.92 -15.18 5.42
C HIS A 46 24.78 -16.21 5.33
N PRO A 47 24.90 -17.27 4.50
CA PRO A 47 23.80 -18.21 4.20
C PRO A 47 23.15 -18.92 5.40
N LEU A 48 23.91 -19.21 6.46
CA LEU A 48 23.44 -20.02 7.58
C LEU A 48 22.87 -19.22 8.75
N VAL A 49 23.21 -17.93 8.85
CA VAL A 49 22.93 -17.11 10.04
C VAL A 49 22.24 -15.78 9.70
N SER A 50 22.16 -15.42 8.42
CA SER A 50 21.58 -14.14 7.99
C SER A 50 20.20 -14.33 7.38
N HIS A 51 19.37 -13.31 7.58
CA HIS A 51 18.13 -13.17 6.83
C HIS A 51 18.37 -12.36 5.56
N PRO A 52 17.68 -12.67 4.44
CA PRO A 52 17.72 -11.84 3.24
C PRO A 52 17.38 -10.39 3.54
N ARG A 53 18.29 -9.48 3.19
CA ARG A 53 18.06 -8.03 3.18
C ARG A 53 17.63 -7.59 1.80
N PHE A 54 16.43 -7.02 1.72
CA PHE A 54 15.92 -6.39 0.52
C PHE A 54 16.18 -4.89 0.53
N PHE A 55 16.44 -4.37 -0.66
CA PHE A 55 16.49 -2.96 -0.97
C PHE A 55 15.60 -2.70 -2.18
N ILE A 56 14.68 -1.75 -2.04
CA ILE A 56 13.80 -1.28 -3.11
C ILE A 56 14.01 0.22 -3.25
N LYS A 57 14.21 0.68 -4.48
CA LYS A 57 14.26 2.10 -4.84
C LYS A 57 13.34 2.40 -6.00
N VAL A 58 12.59 3.48 -5.90
CA VAL A 58 11.63 3.92 -6.92
C VAL A 58 12.09 5.25 -7.51
N ARG A 59 12.03 5.38 -8.83
CA ARG A 59 12.37 6.62 -9.55
C ARG A 59 11.33 6.91 -10.64
N GLY A 60 10.90 8.16 -10.73
CA GLY A 60 10.05 8.63 -11.83
C GLY A 60 8.58 8.19 -11.78
N THR A 61 8.22 7.28 -10.87
CA THR A 61 6.85 6.79 -10.74
C THR A 61 6.02 7.74 -9.86
N LYS A 62 5.04 8.43 -10.45
CA LYS A 62 3.98 9.12 -9.69
C LYS A 62 2.98 8.06 -9.24
N PHE A 63 3.04 7.67 -7.97
CA PHE A 63 2.02 6.82 -7.38
C PHE A 63 0.91 7.70 -6.79
N GLU A 64 -0.24 7.74 -7.45
CA GLU A 64 -1.44 8.33 -6.86
C GLU A 64 -1.97 7.36 -5.80
N GLU A 65 -2.03 7.83 -4.56
CA GLU A 65 -2.53 7.03 -3.47
C GLU A 65 -4.06 6.94 -3.56
N LYS A 66 -4.61 5.74 -3.39
CA LYS A 66 -6.03 5.52 -3.21
C LYS A 66 -6.22 4.74 -1.92
N ILE A 67 -6.34 5.44 -0.79
CA ILE A 67 -6.53 4.81 0.52
C ILE A 67 -8.01 4.45 0.67
N PRO A 68 -8.39 3.16 0.80
CA PRO A 68 -9.77 2.80 1.08
C PRO A 68 -10.24 3.44 2.39
N ILE A 69 -11.42 4.04 2.39
CA ILE A 69 -11.96 4.77 3.54
C ILE A 69 -12.09 3.88 4.79
N GLU A 70 -12.32 2.59 4.59
CA GLU A 70 -12.43 1.57 5.63
C GLU A 70 -11.18 1.44 6.50
N LYS A 71 -10.00 1.69 5.91
CA LYS A 71 -8.71 1.58 6.62
C LYS A 71 -8.42 2.81 7.49
N ILE A 72 -9.18 3.89 7.35
CA ILE A 72 -8.93 5.14 8.06
C ILE A 72 -9.69 5.17 9.38
N LYS A 73 -8.93 5.23 10.49
CA LYS A 73 -9.49 5.27 11.84
C LYS A 73 -9.79 6.70 12.27
N VAL A 74 -10.96 7.22 11.88
CA VAL A 74 -11.44 8.54 12.33
C VAL A 74 -12.52 8.39 13.40
N LYS A 75 -12.41 9.16 14.50
CA LYS A 75 -13.48 9.25 15.52
C LYS A 75 -14.78 9.75 14.86
N GLY A 76 -15.81 8.90 14.85
CA GLY A 76 -17.11 9.19 14.24
C GLY A 76 -17.30 8.63 12.83
N LEU A 77 -16.33 7.88 12.29
CA LEU A 77 -16.53 7.09 11.07
C LEU A 77 -17.00 5.67 11.45
N GLY A 78 -18.33 5.47 11.42
CA GLY A 78 -18.95 4.16 11.65
C GLY A 78 -19.36 3.48 10.34
N PRO A 79 -19.76 2.19 10.38
CA PRO A 79 -20.09 1.40 9.18
C PRO A 79 -21.18 2.06 8.31
N LYS A 80 -22.23 2.61 8.94
CA LYS A 80 -23.31 3.33 8.26
C LYS A 80 -22.84 4.55 7.46
N ARG A 81 -21.74 5.20 7.87
CA ARG A 81 -21.18 6.36 7.16
C ARG A 81 -20.27 5.92 6.01
N ILE A 82 -19.58 4.79 6.16
CA ILE A 82 -18.77 4.18 5.11
C ILE A 82 -19.69 3.72 3.96
N GLU A 83 -20.82 3.09 4.27
CA GLU A 83 -21.81 2.69 3.25
C GLU A 83 -22.39 3.89 2.49
N LYS A 84 -22.70 4.99 3.20
CA LYS A 84 -23.12 6.24 2.56
C LYS A 84 -22.05 6.80 1.62
N LEU A 85 -20.79 6.78 2.03
CA LEU A 85 -19.68 7.24 1.18
C LEU A 85 -19.55 6.38 -0.08
N LYS A 86 -19.66 5.05 0.05
CA LYS A 86 -19.68 4.12 -1.08
C LYS A 86 -20.86 4.35 -2.02
N SER A 87 -22.06 4.66 -1.50
CA SER A 87 -23.24 4.93 -2.32
C SER A 87 -23.11 6.15 -3.23
N VAL A 88 -22.21 7.09 -2.90
CA VAL A 88 -21.90 8.29 -3.68
C VAL A 88 -20.63 8.10 -4.54
N GLY A 89 -20.13 6.85 -4.63
CA GLY A 89 -18.93 6.51 -5.39
C GLY A 89 -17.64 7.04 -4.77
N ILE A 90 -17.60 7.22 -3.45
CA ILE A 90 -16.38 7.57 -2.70
C ILE A 90 -15.93 6.31 -1.98
N GLU A 91 -15.00 5.60 -2.59
CA GLU A 91 -14.43 4.37 -2.03
C GLU A 91 -13.09 4.65 -1.34
N HIS A 92 -12.36 5.65 -1.84
CA HIS A 92 -11.05 6.04 -1.36
C HIS A 92 -11.08 7.45 -0.77
N ALA A 93 -10.25 7.70 0.24
CA ALA A 93 -10.14 9.01 0.86
C ALA A 93 -9.60 10.08 -0.10
N ASN A 94 -8.80 9.67 -1.07
CA ASN A 94 -8.30 10.54 -2.14
C ASN A 94 -9.42 10.95 -3.11
N ASP A 95 -10.52 10.20 -3.20
CA ASP A 95 -11.70 10.59 -3.99
C ASP A 95 -12.43 11.81 -3.39
N LEU A 96 -12.07 12.20 -2.15
CA LEU A 96 -12.49 13.45 -1.52
C LEU A 96 -11.62 14.65 -1.94
N GLU A 97 -10.40 14.43 -2.45
CA GLU A 97 -9.56 15.51 -2.98
C GLU A 97 -10.14 16.03 -4.30
N GLY A 98 -10.43 17.34 -4.36
CA GLY A 98 -11.03 17.98 -5.54
C GLY A 98 -12.56 18.01 -5.57
N LYS A 99 -13.26 17.33 -4.66
CA LYS A 99 -14.73 17.47 -4.49
C LYS A 99 -15.08 18.59 -3.50
N ASP A 100 -16.24 19.22 -3.69
CA ASP A 100 -16.75 20.24 -2.78
C ASP A 100 -17.27 19.60 -1.48
N LEU A 101 -16.46 19.70 -0.43
CA LEU A 101 -16.74 19.14 0.90
C LEU A 101 -18.02 19.73 1.53
N GLY A 102 -18.45 20.93 1.13
CA GLY A 102 -19.68 21.56 1.61
C GLY A 102 -20.93 20.87 1.07
N LYS A 103 -20.96 20.58 -0.24
CA LYS A 103 -22.06 19.85 -0.88
C LYS A 103 -22.18 18.42 -0.35
N LEU A 104 -21.04 17.73 -0.25
CA LEU A 104 -20.96 16.37 0.30
C LEU A 104 -21.40 16.31 1.77
N SER A 105 -21.10 17.33 2.56
CA SER A 105 -21.52 17.41 3.97
C SER A 105 -23.04 17.45 4.10
N ASN A 106 -23.70 18.25 3.25
CA ASN A 106 -25.16 18.39 3.24
C ASN A 106 -25.85 17.13 2.71
N GLU A 107 -25.32 16.53 1.64
CA GLU A 107 -25.90 15.33 1.01
C GLU A 107 -25.77 14.08 1.88
N LEU A 108 -24.61 13.87 2.50
CA LEU A 108 -24.33 12.68 3.31
C LEU A 108 -24.78 12.82 4.77
N GLN A 109 -25.18 14.03 5.21
CA GLN A 109 -25.37 14.40 6.61
C GLN A 109 -24.13 14.06 7.48
N ILE A 110 -22.94 14.22 6.89
CA ILE A 110 -21.65 14.00 7.58
C ILE A 110 -21.04 15.38 7.83
N PRO A 111 -20.62 15.69 9.07
CA PRO A 111 -19.99 16.99 9.35
C PRO A 111 -18.72 17.18 8.52
N LYS A 112 -18.53 18.38 7.95
CA LYS A 112 -17.33 18.75 7.19
C LYS A 112 -16.03 18.42 7.94
N ASN A 113 -16.00 18.65 9.26
CA ASN A 113 -14.86 18.35 10.13
C ASN A 113 -14.46 16.86 10.13
N VAL A 114 -15.39 15.95 9.85
CA VAL A 114 -15.10 14.51 9.74
C VAL A 114 -14.45 14.22 8.38
N LEU A 115 -14.96 14.81 7.30
CA LEU A 115 -14.38 14.66 5.96
C LEU A 115 -12.96 15.25 5.89
N GLU A 116 -12.73 16.41 6.50
CA GLU A 116 -11.40 17.01 6.61
C GLU A 116 -10.44 16.15 7.44
N LYS A 117 -10.92 15.52 8.52
CA LYS A 117 -10.12 14.56 9.30
C LYS A 117 -9.78 13.30 8.51
N ILE A 118 -10.68 12.82 7.65
CA ILE A 118 -10.39 11.68 6.77
C ILE A 118 -9.24 12.05 5.82
N LEU A 119 -9.27 13.23 5.20
CA LEU A 119 -8.17 13.72 4.37
C LEU A 119 -6.87 13.92 5.15
N GLN A 120 -6.94 14.46 6.37
CA GLN A 120 -5.75 14.63 7.21
C GLN A 120 -5.14 13.30 7.65
N GLU A 121 -5.95 12.32 8.04
CA GLU A 121 -5.47 10.98 8.38
C GLU A 121 -4.94 10.25 7.16
N ALA A 122 -5.56 10.42 5.98
CA ALA A 122 -5.02 9.91 4.73
C ALA A 122 -3.63 10.48 4.42
N LYS A 123 -3.38 11.77 4.71
CA LYS A 123 -2.06 12.40 4.58
C LYS A 123 -1.05 11.99 5.66
N LYS A 124 -1.48 11.41 6.77
CA LYS A 124 -0.58 10.86 7.80
C LYS A 124 -0.18 9.43 7.52
N VAL A 125 -1.09 8.66 6.92
CA VAL A 125 -0.85 7.30 6.45
C VAL A 125 -0.13 7.38 5.10
N HIS A 126 1.13 7.80 5.10
CA HIS A 126 1.97 7.67 3.91
C HIS A 126 2.95 6.51 4.10
N PRO A 127 2.58 5.27 3.70
CA PRO A 127 3.60 4.28 3.41
C PRO A 127 4.47 4.82 2.26
N SER A 128 5.77 4.58 2.32
CA SER A 128 6.69 4.96 1.25
C SER A 128 6.20 4.48 -0.11
N ILE A 129 6.55 5.20 -1.18
CA ILE A 129 6.27 4.76 -2.55
C ILE A 129 6.88 3.37 -2.77
N ALA A 130 8.07 3.12 -2.24
CA ALA A 130 8.73 1.82 -2.27
C ALA A 130 7.90 0.72 -1.58
N ARG A 131 7.31 0.99 -0.41
CA ARG A 131 6.43 0.05 0.28
C ARG A 131 5.14 -0.23 -0.47
N LYS A 132 4.57 0.77 -1.14
CA LYS A 132 3.39 0.59 -2.00
C LYS A 132 3.70 -0.33 -3.17
N ILE A 133 4.83 -0.13 -3.84
CA ILE A 133 5.29 -0.99 -4.92
C ILE A 133 5.52 -2.42 -4.44
N LEU A 134 6.11 -2.60 -3.24
CA LEU A 134 6.23 -3.91 -2.62
C LEU A 134 4.87 -4.60 -2.44
N ILE A 135 3.89 -3.92 -1.84
CA ILE A 135 2.55 -4.47 -1.61
C ILE A 135 1.90 -4.86 -2.93
N ARG A 136 1.93 -3.96 -3.92
CA ARG A 136 1.36 -4.24 -5.25
C ARG A 136 2.04 -5.43 -5.93
N GLY A 137 3.37 -5.52 -5.87
CA GLY A 137 4.11 -6.66 -6.41
C GLY A 137 3.69 -7.99 -5.77
N LEU A 138 3.45 -7.99 -4.45
CA LEU A 138 2.95 -9.17 -3.73
C LEU A 138 1.50 -9.53 -4.11
N GLU A 139 0.61 -8.55 -4.23
CA GLU A 139 -0.79 -8.76 -4.66
C GLU A 139 -0.86 -9.32 -6.09
N GLU A 140 0.00 -8.86 -7.00
CA GLU A 140 0.07 -9.39 -8.35
C GLU A 140 0.60 -10.84 -8.36
N LEU A 141 1.62 -11.16 -7.55
CA LEU A 141 2.10 -12.54 -7.40
C LEU A 141 1.03 -13.47 -6.82
N GLU A 142 0.27 -13.01 -5.83
CA GLU A 142 -0.83 -13.78 -5.26
C GLU A 142 -1.88 -14.11 -6.32
N LYS A 143 -2.28 -13.12 -7.14
CA LYS A 143 -3.23 -13.33 -8.24
C LYS A 143 -2.71 -14.33 -9.28
N GLU A 144 -1.44 -14.22 -9.66
CA GLU A 144 -0.78 -15.17 -10.58
C GLU A 144 -0.80 -16.59 -10.01
N PHE A 145 -0.51 -16.74 -8.71
CA PHE A 145 -0.49 -18.04 -8.04
C PHE A 145 -1.89 -18.66 -7.91
N ILE A 146 -2.91 -17.86 -7.56
CA ILE A 146 -4.31 -18.29 -7.51
C ILE A 146 -4.75 -18.77 -8.89
N LYS A 147 -4.46 -17.98 -9.94
CA LYS A 147 -4.80 -18.35 -11.32
C LYS A 147 -4.15 -19.67 -11.73
N LEU A 148 -2.85 -19.84 -11.47
CA LEU A 148 -2.13 -21.06 -11.79
C LEU A 148 -2.71 -22.28 -11.05
N ARG A 149 -3.06 -22.12 -9.77
CA ARG A 149 -3.68 -23.17 -8.96
C ARG A 149 -5.04 -23.57 -9.51
N ASP A 150 -5.84 -22.61 -9.96
CA ASP A 150 -7.19 -22.88 -10.46
C ASP A 150 -7.17 -23.48 -11.89
N GLU A 151 -6.04 -23.40 -12.60
CA GLU A 151 -5.81 -24.00 -13.93
C GLU A 151 -5.28 -25.45 -13.88
N ILE A 152 -4.87 -25.96 -12.71
CA ILE A 152 -4.35 -27.32 -12.49
C ILE A 152 -5.39 -28.19 -11.79
#